data_AF-A0A3M0L0K1-F1
#
_entry.id   AF-A0A3M0L0K1-F1
#
_cell.length_a   1.000
_cell.length_b   1.000
_cell.length_c   1.000
_cell.angle_alpha   90.00
_cell.angle_beta   90.00
_cell.angle_gamma   90.00
#
_symmetry.space_group_name_H-M   'P 1'
#
loop_
_entity.id
_entity.type
_entity.pdbx_description
1 polymer ?
#
loop_
_entity_poly.entity_id
_entity_poly.type
_entity_poly.pdbx_seq_one_letter_code
_entity_poly.pdbx_strand_id
1 'polypeptide(L)'
;MAPLPNIFGQAKISHQLFHQNAPGPVHQFHLTQEQAQAIVSMCPSCQQHALPALNAGANPRGLKSCEVWQMDVTHIVSFGRQRYVHVSVDTFSGAVYASAHTGEKSSDAMKHLIQAFSSLGIPKSIKTDNGPMYTSKEFRSFLQQWGVEHKTGIPYSPTGQAIVERTHQNLKRVLSQQHQSLKLETPQIQLSKALFTLNFLNCTFENLNPPIVRHFRENCQLQLKAKPPVMVKDPATRETEGPHDLITWGRGYACVSTPSGPKWVPAKWVKPFIPKTAKPPAEVLQVASASWRRRKCRTLSF
;
A
#
# COMPACT_ATOMS: atom_id res chain seq x y z
N MET A 1 -24.65 21.52 26.26
CA MET A 1 -23.79 20.88 25.25
C MET A 1 -22.52 20.40 25.95
N ALA A 2 -22.12 19.14 25.79
CA ALA A 2 -20.85 18.66 26.34
C ALA A 2 -19.67 19.36 25.62
N PRO A 3 -18.63 19.82 26.34
CA PRO A 3 -17.49 20.47 25.71
C PRO A 3 -16.75 19.48 24.80
N LEU A 4 -16.43 19.91 23.58
CA LEU A 4 -15.66 19.09 22.64
C LEU A 4 -14.25 18.85 23.21
N PRO A 5 -13.75 17.60 23.19
CA PRO A 5 -12.37 17.33 23.61
C PRO A 5 -11.38 18.10 22.74
N ASN A 6 -10.23 18.45 23.30
CA ASN A 6 -9.16 19.08 22.52
C ASN A 6 -8.65 18.13 21.40
N ILE A 7 -7.92 18.68 20.42
CA ILE A 7 -7.48 17.95 19.22
C ILE A 7 -6.73 16.65 19.59
N PHE A 8 -5.88 16.69 20.60
CA PHE A 8 -5.14 15.51 21.07
C PHE A 8 -6.06 14.45 21.71
N GLY A 9 -7.07 14.88 22.47
CA GLY A 9 -8.11 14.01 23.00
C GLY A 9 -8.96 13.37 21.90
N GLN A 10 -9.33 14.13 20.87
CA GLN A 10 -10.02 13.61 19.69
C GLN A 10 -9.18 12.56 18.96
N ALA A 11 -7.88 12.81 18.80
CA ALA A 11 -6.96 11.84 18.18
C ALA A 11 -6.85 10.54 19.00
N LYS A 12 -6.81 10.64 20.34
CA LYS A 12 -6.83 9.47 21.23
C LYS A 12 -8.12 8.67 21.09
N ILE A 13 -9.29 9.33 21.10
CA ILE A 13 -10.59 8.68 20.93
C ILE A 13 -10.66 7.99 19.56
N SER A 14 -10.23 8.69 18.51
CA SER A 14 -10.17 8.13 17.16
C SER A 14 -9.29 6.88 17.11
N HIS A 15 -8.09 6.92 17.70
CA HIS A 15 -7.19 5.77 17.75
C HIS A 15 -7.73 4.60 18.58
N GLN A 16 -8.44 4.87 19.69
CA GLN A 16 -9.10 3.84 20.49
C GLN A 16 -10.21 3.12 19.72
N LEU A 17 -10.90 3.82 18.81
CA LEU A 17 -11.98 3.24 18.02
C LEU A 17 -11.46 2.49 16.77
N PHE A 18 -10.48 3.06 16.09
CA PHE A 18 -10.09 2.62 14.74
C PHE A 18 -8.69 2.04 14.64
N HIS A 19 -7.83 2.27 15.62
CA HIS A 19 -6.43 1.79 15.66
C HIS A 19 -5.60 2.21 14.44
N GLN A 20 -5.83 3.41 13.90
CA GLN A 20 -5.06 3.92 12.77
C GLN A 20 -3.57 4.10 13.13
N ASN A 21 -2.71 3.98 12.12
CA ASN A 21 -1.26 4.10 12.26
C ASN A 21 -0.81 5.54 12.54
N ALA A 22 0.42 5.73 13.03
CA ALA A 22 0.92 7.04 13.46
C ALA A 22 0.86 8.15 12.39
N PRO A 23 1.10 7.89 11.09
CA PRO A 23 0.88 8.89 10.04
C PRO A 23 -0.56 9.41 9.95
N GLY A 24 -1.56 8.60 10.29
CA GLY A 24 -2.98 8.97 10.21
C GLY A 24 -3.34 10.18 11.08
N PRO A 25 -3.06 10.17 12.39
CA PRO A 25 -3.32 11.31 13.25
C PRO A 25 -2.52 12.57 12.89
N VAL A 26 -1.32 12.43 12.33
CA VAL A 26 -0.56 13.58 11.79
C VAL A 26 -1.33 14.24 10.65
N HIS A 27 -1.87 13.46 9.71
CA HIS A 27 -2.66 13.97 8.60
C HIS A 27 -4.00 14.57 9.06
N GLN A 28 -4.75 13.86 9.91
CA GLN A 28 -6.13 14.22 10.25
C GLN A 28 -6.23 15.29 11.34
N PHE A 29 -5.34 15.26 12.34
CA PHE A 29 -5.41 16.11 13.52
C PHE A 29 -4.24 17.08 13.61
N HIS A 30 -3.37 17.14 12.60
CA HIS A 30 -2.20 18.02 12.55
C HIS A 30 -1.27 17.88 13.78
N LEU A 31 -1.18 16.67 14.35
CA LEU A 31 -0.27 16.36 15.45
C LEU A 31 1.18 16.25 14.98
N THR A 32 2.13 16.43 15.90
CA THR A 32 3.53 16.12 15.60
C THR A 32 3.73 14.60 15.45
N GLN A 33 4.81 14.22 14.79
CA GLN A 33 5.17 12.81 14.65
C GLN A 33 5.39 12.14 16.02
N GLU A 34 6.04 12.83 16.97
CA GLU A 34 6.25 12.26 18.32
C GLU A 34 4.92 12.04 19.05
N GLN A 35 4.00 13.01 18.96
CA GLN A 35 2.68 12.91 19.58
C GLN A 35 1.87 11.73 19.02
N ALA A 36 1.85 11.57 17.69
CA ALA A 36 1.12 10.47 17.07
C ALA A 36 1.75 9.10 17.36
N GLN A 37 3.08 9.03 17.38
CA GLN A 37 3.79 7.81 17.79
C GLN A 37 3.50 7.44 19.25
N ALA A 38 3.46 8.42 20.15
CA ALA A 38 3.13 8.20 21.56
C ALA A 38 1.72 7.63 21.74
N ILE A 39 0.73 8.10 20.97
CA ILE A 39 -0.64 7.56 21.00
C ILE A 39 -0.63 6.06 20.62
N VAL A 40 0.04 5.70 19.52
CA VAL A 40 0.10 4.32 19.04
C VAL A 40 0.93 3.43 19.98
N SER A 41 2.03 3.93 20.54
CA SER A 41 2.90 3.16 21.43
C SER A 41 2.23 2.80 22.75
N MET A 42 1.32 3.66 23.23
CA MET A 42 0.53 3.41 24.44
C MET A 42 -0.64 2.45 24.22
N CYS A 43 -0.99 2.09 22.97
CA CYS A 43 -2.11 1.20 22.70
C CYS A 43 -1.70 -0.28 22.84
N PRO A 44 -2.22 -1.03 23.83
CA PRO A 44 -1.82 -2.42 24.06
C PRO A 44 -2.14 -3.32 22.86
N SER A 45 -3.30 -3.10 22.23
CA SER A 45 -3.74 -3.83 21.04
C SER A 45 -2.79 -3.65 19.86
N CYS A 46 -2.29 -2.43 19.63
CA CYS A 46 -1.33 -2.17 18.55
C CYS A 46 0.05 -2.77 18.83
N GLN A 47 0.48 -2.82 20.09
CA GLN A 47 1.75 -3.45 20.49
C GLN A 47 1.75 -4.97 20.28
N GLN A 48 0.65 -5.63 20.64
CA GLN A 48 0.52 -7.10 20.51
C GLN A 48 0.49 -7.57 19.05
N HIS A 49 0.03 -6.73 18.13
CA HIS A 49 -0.17 -7.09 16.73
C HIS A 49 0.79 -6.35 15.77
N ALA A 50 1.99 -6.00 16.24
CA ALA A 50 3.01 -5.39 15.39
C ALA A 50 3.43 -6.34 14.25
N LEU A 51 3.50 -5.83 13.02
CA LEU A 51 3.98 -6.63 11.88
C LEU A 51 5.50 -6.66 11.85
N PRO A 52 6.12 -7.79 11.46
CA PRO A 52 7.53 -7.83 11.11
C PRO A 52 7.88 -6.82 10.00
N ALA A 53 9.11 -6.33 10.01
CA ALA A 53 9.63 -5.51 8.92
C ALA A 53 9.56 -6.29 7.59
N LEU A 54 9.09 -5.60 6.56
CA LEU A 54 8.72 -6.20 5.28
C LEU A 54 9.94 -6.51 4.40
N ASN A 55 10.00 -7.74 3.87
CA ASN A 55 10.88 -8.06 2.75
C ASN A 55 10.35 -7.39 1.46
N ALA A 56 11.27 -6.80 0.70
CA ALA A 56 10.97 -6.10 -0.56
C ALA A 56 10.82 -7.09 -1.71
N GLY A 57 9.59 -7.41 -2.14
CA GLY A 57 9.27 -8.25 -3.31
C GLY A 57 8.78 -7.45 -4.53
N ALA A 58 9.28 -7.81 -5.73
CA ALA A 58 9.17 -7.04 -6.97
C ALA A 58 7.87 -7.33 -7.71
N ASN A 59 6.76 -6.78 -7.24
CA ASN A 59 5.50 -7.02 -7.91
C ASN A 59 5.19 -5.85 -8.86
N PRO A 60 5.01 -6.08 -10.18
CA PRO A 60 4.52 -5.05 -11.09
C PRO A 60 3.17 -4.49 -10.62
N ARG A 61 3.02 -3.18 -10.75
CA ARG A 61 1.83 -2.41 -10.33
C ARG A 61 1.30 -1.60 -11.50
N GLY A 62 0.02 -1.26 -11.43
CA GLY A 62 -0.53 -0.19 -12.26
C GLY A 62 0.23 1.13 -12.04
N LEU A 63 0.29 1.93 -13.10
CA LEU A 63 0.81 3.29 -13.09
C LEU A 63 -0.28 4.31 -12.75
N LYS A 64 -1.55 3.90 -12.82
CA LYS A 64 -2.72 4.68 -12.40
C LYS A 64 -3.76 3.84 -11.68
N SER A 65 -4.66 4.53 -10.97
CA SER A 65 -5.83 3.92 -10.33
C SER A 65 -6.69 3.17 -11.35
N CYS A 66 -7.24 2.03 -10.93
CA CYS A 66 -8.09 1.18 -11.77
C CYS A 66 -7.41 0.69 -13.05
N GLU A 67 -6.09 0.53 -13.02
CA GLU A 67 -5.37 -0.12 -14.12
C GLU A 67 -5.19 -1.62 -13.87
N VAL A 68 -4.64 -1.97 -12.70
CA VAL A 68 -4.40 -3.35 -12.30
C VAL A 68 -4.86 -3.53 -10.87
N TRP A 69 -5.84 -4.42 -10.68
CA TRP A 69 -6.23 -4.92 -9.37
C TRP A 69 -5.65 -6.31 -9.12
N GLN A 70 -5.39 -6.63 -7.86
CA GLN A 70 -5.18 -8.01 -7.42
C GLN A 70 -6.37 -8.44 -6.57
N MET A 71 -6.92 -9.62 -6.85
CA MET A 71 -8.03 -10.19 -6.11
C MET A 71 -7.67 -11.59 -5.61
N ASP A 72 -8.04 -11.87 -4.37
CA ASP A 72 -7.85 -13.17 -3.72
C ASP A 72 -8.86 -13.35 -2.57
N VAL A 73 -8.95 -14.56 -2.03
CA VAL A 73 -9.78 -14.89 -0.87
C VAL A 73 -8.91 -15.15 0.35
N THR A 74 -9.36 -14.66 1.50
CA THR A 74 -8.77 -15.00 2.79
C THR A 74 -9.81 -15.50 3.77
N HIS A 75 -9.38 -16.36 4.69
CA HIS A 75 -10.27 -16.96 5.68
C HIS A 75 -10.16 -16.22 7.02
N ILE A 76 -11.28 -15.72 7.51
CA ILE A 76 -11.42 -15.08 8.83
C ILE A 76 -12.38 -15.93 9.66
N VAL A 77 -11.82 -16.84 10.45
CA VAL A 77 -12.57 -17.88 11.18
C VAL A 77 -13.60 -17.29 12.15
N SER A 78 -13.32 -16.11 12.73
CA SER A 78 -14.24 -15.41 13.63
C SER A 78 -15.56 -15.00 12.99
N PHE A 79 -15.67 -14.96 11.66
CA PHE A 79 -16.92 -14.66 10.95
C PHE A 79 -17.81 -15.89 10.74
N GLY A 80 -17.43 -17.05 11.27
CA GLY A 80 -18.25 -18.26 11.25
C GLY A 80 -18.58 -18.70 9.82
N ARG A 81 -19.88 -18.73 9.49
CA ARG A 81 -20.34 -19.14 8.15
C ARG A 81 -19.86 -18.21 7.04
N GLN A 82 -19.61 -16.94 7.35
CA GLN A 82 -19.15 -15.93 6.38
C GLN A 82 -17.62 -15.73 6.38
N ARG A 83 -16.87 -16.77 6.75
CA ARG A 83 -15.41 -16.71 6.88
C ARG A 83 -14.65 -16.44 5.57
N TYR A 84 -15.29 -16.63 4.42
CA TYR A 84 -14.65 -16.47 3.11
C TYR A 84 -14.70 -15.00 2.70
N VAL A 85 -13.62 -14.28 3.00
CA VAL A 85 -13.53 -12.85 2.72
C VAL A 85 -12.79 -12.65 1.41
N HIS A 86 -13.53 -12.22 0.40
CA HIS A 86 -12.98 -11.85 -0.91
C HIS A 86 -12.40 -10.44 -0.78
N VAL A 87 -11.17 -10.26 -1.26
CA VAL A 87 -10.41 -9.02 -1.12
C VAL A 87 -9.90 -8.60 -2.50
N SER A 88 -10.19 -7.36 -2.89
CA SER A 88 -9.62 -6.71 -4.07
C SER A 88 -8.77 -5.52 -3.64
N VAL A 89 -7.60 -5.35 -4.25
CA VAL A 89 -6.71 -4.22 -3.99
C VAL A 89 -6.24 -3.58 -5.29
N ASP A 90 -6.37 -2.26 -5.37
CA ASP A 90 -5.79 -1.47 -6.45
C ASP A 90 -4.28 -1.36 -6.25
N THR A 91 -3.50 -1.88 -7.20
CA THR A 91 -2.04 -2.03 -7.02
C THR A 91 -1.27 -0.70 -7.02
N PHE A 92 -1.87 0.35 -7.59
CA PHE A 92 -1.30 1.70 -7.65
C PHE A 92 -1.52 2.45 -6.33
N SER A 93 -2.77 2.69 -5.97
CA SER A 93 -3.18 3.47 -4.80
C SER A 93 -3.04 2.69 -3.50
N GLY A 94 -3.19 1.37 -3.55
CA GLY A 94 -3.31 0.51 -2.38
C GLY A 94 -4.70 0.54 -1.73
N ALA A 95 -5.71 1.13 -2.39
CA ALA A 95 -7.10 1.09 -1.92
C ALA A 95 -7.62 -0.34 -1.95
N VAL A 96 -8.33 -0.74 -0.89
CA VAL A 96 -8.77 -2.11 -0.64
C VAL A 96 -10.29 -2.15 -0.58
N TYR A 97 -10.90 -3.18 -1.18
CA TYR A 97 -12.27 -3.55 -0.90
C TYR A 97 -12.32 -4.99 -0.41
N ALA A 98 -13.18 -5.28 0.56
CA ALA A 98 -13.35 -6.62 1.10
C ALA A 98 -14.82 -6.91 1.43
N SER A 99 -15.26 -8.13 1.17
CA SER A 99 -16.63 -8.56 1.48
C SER A 99 -16.65 -9.99 2.00
N ALA A 100 -17.42 -10.24 3.06
CA ALA A 100 -17.59 -11.55 3.67
C ALA A 100 -18.70 -12.37 2.98
N HIS A 101 -18.37 -13.60 2.58
CA HIS A 101 -19.26 -14.53 1.87
C HIS A 101 -19.27 -15.90 2.53
N THR A 102 -20.28 -16.71 2.18
CA THR A 102 -20.43 -18.08 2.70
C THR A 102 -19.65 -19.14 1.94
N GLY A 103 -18.94 -18.75 0.88
CA GLY A 103 -18.15 -19.68 0.08
C GLY A 103 -17.25 -18.99 -0.96
N GLU A 104 -16.65 -19.83 -1.80
CA GLU A 104 -15.69 -19.47 -2.85
C GLU A 104 -16.24 -19.83 -4.24
N LYS A 105 -17.57 -19.72 -4.44
CA LYS A 105 -18.15 -19.95 -5.76
C LYS A 105 -17.87 -18.74 -6.67
N SER A 106 -17.87 -18.96 -7.98
CA SER A 106 -17.76 -17.87 -8.97
C SER A 106 -18.84 -16.79 -8.76
N SER A 107 -20.04 -17.19 -8.34
CA SER A 107 -21.12 -16.26 -8.00
C SER A 107 -20.81 -15.36 -6.81
N ASP A 108 -20.06 -15.84 -5.83
CA ASP A 108 -19.65 -15.04 -4.67
C ASP A 108 -18.55 -14.04 -5.06
N ALA A 109 -17.60 -14.45 -5.92
CA ALA A 109 -16.63 -13.53 -6.50
C ALA A 109 -17.28 -12.45 -7.38
N MET A 110 -18.28 -12.80 -8.20
CA MET A 110 -19.01 -11.80 -8.99
C MET A 110 -19.74 -10.79 -8.10
N LYS A 111 -20.41 -11.25 -7.02
CA LYS A 111 -21.04 -10.36 -6.03
C LYS A 111 -20.02 -9.43 -5.38
N HIS A 112 -18.86 -9.95 -4.99
CA HIS A 112 -17.75 -9.15 -4.47
C HIS A 112 -17.32 -8.07 -5.47
N LEU A 113 -17.11 -8.44 -6.74
CA LEU A 113 -16.68 -7.50 -7.76
C LEU A 113 -17.70 -6.40 -8.02
N ILE A 114 -19.00 -6.71 -8.05
CA ILE A 114 -20.06 -5.69 -8.18
C ILE A 114 -19.96 -4.66 -7.04
N GLN A 115 -19.76 -5.12 -5.81
CA GLN A 115 -19.59 -4.25 -4.64
C GLN A 115 -18.27 -3.47 -4.67
N ALA A 116 -17.19 -4.07 -5.16
CA ALA A 116 -15.90 -3.40 -5.31
C ALA A 116 -15.96 -2.33 -6.41
N PHE A 117 -16.61 -2.62 -7.53
CA PHE A 117 -16.78 -1.70 -8.66
C PHE A 117 -17.59 -0.47 -8.26
N SER A 118 -18.63 -0.63 -7.42
CA SER A 118 -19.38 0.53 -6.92
C SER A 118 -18.56 1.42 -5.98
N SER A 119 -17.57 0.83 -5.29
CA SER A 119 -16.79 1.53 -4.25
C SER A 119 -15.50 2.16 -4.77
N LEU A 120 -14.84 1.52 -5.75
CA LEU A 120 -13.53 1.92 -6.28
C LEU A 120 -13.56 2.19 -7.79
N GLY A 121 -14.62 1.82 -8.50
CA GLY A 121 -14.68 1.89 -9.96
C GLY A 121 -14.20 0.60 -10.64
N ILE A 122 -14.12 0.62 -11.97
CA ILE A 122 -13.89 -0.60 -12.77
C ILE A 122 -12.42 -0.62 -13.23
N PRO A 123 -11.64 -1.67 -12.90
CA PRO A 123 -10.26 -1.78 -13.34
C PRO A 123 -10.15 -2.19 -14.81
N LYS A 124 -9.04 -1.83 -15.47
CA LYS A 124 -8.73 -2.37 -16.80
C LYS A 124 -8.39 -3.86 -16.76
N SER A 125 -7.69 -4.31 -15.72
CA SER A 125 -7.32 -5.71 -15.56
C SER A 125 -7.36 -6.17 -14.10
N ILE A 126 -7.76 -7.42 -13.90
CA ILE A 126 -7.77 -8.08 -12.58
C ILE A 126 -6.84 -9.28 -12.64
N LYS A 127 -5.95 -9.35 -11.66
CA LYS A 127 -5.05 -10.48 -11.46
C LYS A 127 -5.53 -11.37 -10.33
N THR A 128 -5.72 -12.66 -10.60
CA THR A 128 -6.09 -13.70 -9.61
C THR A 128 -5.10 -14.86 -9.66
N ASP A 129 -5.24 -15.81 -8.73
CA ASP A 129 -4.64 -17.13 -8.90
C ASP A 129 -5.40 -17.98 -9.94
N ASN A 130 -4.97 -19.23 -10.09
CA ASN A 130 -5.64 -20.22 -10.94
C ASN A 130 -6.71 -21.02 -10.17
N GLY A 131 -7.28 -20.45 -9.11
CA GLY A 131 -8.36 -21.09 -8.37
C GLY A 131 -9.54 -21.41 -9.27
N PRO A 132 -10.24 -22.55 -9.05
CA PRO A 132 -11.29 -23.03 -9.95
C PRO A 132 -12.40 -21.98 -10.15
N MET A 133 -12.70 -21.20 -9.11
CA MET A 133 -13.68 -20.10 -9.17
C MET A 133 -13.36 -19.05 -10.24
N TYR A 134 -12.09 -18.68 -10.40
CA TYR A 134 -11.65 -17.66 -11.35
C TYR A 134 -11.48 -18.21 -12.77
N THR A 135 -11.31 -19.54 -12.91
CA THR A 135 -11.20 -20.19 -14.23
C THR A 135 -12.54 -20.52 -14.88
N SER A 136 -13.64 -20.39 -14.15
CA SER A 136 -15.00 -20.71 -14.63
C SER A 136 -15.42 -19.86 -15.83
N LYS A 137 -16.25 -20.44 -16.72
CA LYS A 137 -16.75 -19.74 -17.91
C LYS A 137 -17.62 -18.56 -17.53
N GLU A 138 -18.40 -18.70 -16.45
CA GLU A 138 -19.27 -17.66 -15.91
C GLU A 138 -18.46 -16.44 -15.47
N PHE A 139 -17.37 -16.65 -14.72
CA PHE A 139 -16.51 -15.56 -14.23
C PHE A 139 -15.80 -14.84 -15.37
N ARG A 140 -15.27 -15.60 -16.35
CA ARG A 140 -14.64 -15.01 -17.55
C ARG A 140 -15.62 -14.18 -18.37
N SER A 141 -16.83 -14.70 -18.60
CA SER A 141 -17.90 -13.99 -19.31
C SER A 141 -18.30 -12.71 -18.58
N PHE A 142 -18.42 -12.77 -17.25
CA PHE A 142 -18.70 -11.58 -16.43
C PHE A 142 -17.62 -10.51 -16.62
N LEU A 143 -16.33 -10.85 -16.48
CA LEU A 143 -15.25 -9.87 -16.67
C LEU A 143 -15.23 -9.30 -18.10
N GLN A 144 -15.48 -10.13 -19.11
CA GLN A 144 -15.57 -9.70 -20.50
C GLN A 144 -16.71 -8.70 -20.73
N GLN A 145 -17.89 -8.91 -20.13
CA GLN A 145 -19.03 -7.98 -20.22
C GLN A 145 -18.71 -6.61 -19.61
N TRP A 146 -17.89 -6.57 -18.57
CA TRP A 146 -17.41 -5.33 -17.95
C TRP A 146 -16.17 -4.74 -18.64
N GLY A 147 -15.67 -5.36 -19.70
CA GLY A 147 -14.46 -4.91 -20.41
C GLY A 147 -13.17 -5.05 -19.60
N VAL A 148 -13.14 -5.97 -18.64
CA VAL A 148 -12.01 -6.19 -17.73
C VAL A 148 -11.16 -7.36 -18.22
N GLU A 149 -9.86 -7.13 -18.42
CA GLU A 149 -8.92 -8.17 -18.78
C GLU A 149 -8.60 -9.07 -17.57
N HIS A 150 -8.81 -10.37 -17.69
CA HIS A 150 -8.45 -11.33 -16.65
C HIS A 150 -7.03 -11.85 -16.86
N LYS A 151 -6.17 -11.63 -15.86
CA LYS A 151 -4.79 -12.17 -15.84
C LYS A 151 -4.68 -13.22 -14.76
N THR A 152 -4.35 -14.45 -15.11
CA THR A 152 -4.00 -15.45 -14.10
C THR A 152 -2.50 -15.43 -13.82
N GLY A 153 -2.13 -15.61 -12.56
CA GLY A 153 -0.72 -15.76 -12.17
C GLY A 153 -0.12 -17.05 -12.74
N ILE A 154 1.22 -17.08 -12.85
CA ILE A 154 1.94 -18.35 -13.01
C ILE A 154 1.70 -19.15 -11.73
N PRO A 155 1.23 -20.41 -11.82
CA PRO A 155 1.07 -21.27 -10.65
C PRO A 155 2.33 -21.25 -9.77
N TYR A 156 2.17 -21.10 -8.46
CA TYR A 156 3.25 -21.14 -7.47
C TYR A 156 4.34 -20.06 -7.61
N SER A 157 4.08 -18.93 -8.29
CA SER A 157 5.00 -17.79 -8.30
C SER A 157 4.68 -16.78 -7.17
N PRO A 158 5.41 -16.82 -6.04
CA PRO A 158 5.11 -15.98 -4.86
C PRO A 158 5.23 -14.48 -5.13
N THR A 159 5.95 -14.09 -6.19
CA THR A 159 6.16 -12.68 -6.51
C THR A 159 4.90 -12.00 -7.05
N GLY A 160 4.00 -12.78 -7.68
CA GLY A 160 2.86 -12.25 -8.41
C GLY A 160 1.68 -11.77 -7.55
N GLN A 161 1.52 -12.29 -6.33
CA GLN A 161 0.38 -12.03 -5.43
C GLN A 161 0.78 -11.36 -4.10
N ALA A 162 2.04 -10.98 -3.95
CA ALA A 162 2.55 -10.37 -2.73
C ALA A 162 1.80 -9.10 -2.26
N ILE A 163 1.09 -8.39 -3.16
CA ILE A 163 0.33 -7.20 -2.78
C ILE A 163 -0.94 -7.62 -2.03
N VAL A 164 -1.73 -8.54 -2.61
CA VAL A 164 -2.96 -9.02 -1.96
C VAL A 164 -2.65 -9.83 -0.69
N GLU A 165 -1.57 -10.62 -0.66
CA GLU A 165 -1.12 -11.31 0.55
C GLU A 165 -0.77 -10.32 1.68
N ARG A 166 -0.06 -9.24 1.37
CA ARG A 166 0.21 -8.18 2.35
C ARG A 166 -1.08 -7.50 2.80
N THR A 167 -2.02 -7.30 1.88
CA THR A 167 -3.34 -6.78 2.22
C THR A 167 -4.08 -7.71 3.17
N HIS A 168 -4.01 -9.03 2.98
CA HIS A 168 -4.59 -10.01 3.91
C HIS A 168 -4.00 -9.88 5.31
N GLN A 169 -2.67 -9.77 5.43
CA GLN A 169 -2.01 -9.58 6.72
C GLN A 169 -2.45 -8.28 7.39
N ASN A 170 -2.52 -7.18 6.65
CA ASN A 170 -2.97 -5.89 7.16
C ASN A 170 -4.44 -5.92 7.61
N LEU A 171 -5.32 -6.52 6.80
CA LEU A 171 -6.75 -6.65 7.12
C LEU A 171 -6.95 -7.48 8.38
N LYS A 172 -6.33 -8.67 8.46
CA LYS A 172 -6.40 -9.53 9.64
C LYS A 172 -5.88 -8.83 10.88
N ARG A 173 -4.76 -8.11 10.77
CA ARG A 173 -4.23 -7.30 11.88
C ARG A 173 -5.22 -6.27 12.36
N VAL A 174 -5.79 -5.46 11.46
CA VAL A 174 -6.74 -4.39 11.86
C VAL A 174 -7.97 -5.01 12.52
N LEU A 175 -8.49 -6.11 11.97
CA LEU A 175 -9.60 -6.84 12.59
C LEU A 175 -9.23 -7.37 13.98
N SER A 176 -8.07 -7.97 14.17
CA SER A 176 -7.59 -8.42 15.48
C SER A 176 -7.44 -7.25 16.46
N GLN A 177 -6.94 -6.11 15.99
CA GLN A 177 -6.76 -4.93 16.83
C GLN A 177 -8.10 -4.37 17.31
N GLN A 178 -9.09 -4.33 16.42
CA GLN A 178 -10.44 -3.82 16.67
C GLN A 178 -11.34 -4.82 17.42
N HIS A 179 -11.02 -6.12 17.40
CA HIS A 179 -11.85 -7.19 17.94
C HIS A 179 -12.20 -6.99 19.43
N GLN A 180 -11.28 -6.46 20.22
CA GLN A 180 -11.49 -6.28 21.66
C GLN A 180 -12.60 -5.26 21.99
N SER A 181 -12.82 -4.29 21.09
CA SER A 181 -13.81 -3.24 21.26
C SER A 181 -15.22 -3.64 20.77
N LEU A 182 -15.37 -4.76 20.03
CA LEU A 182 -16.48 -4.97 19.09
C LEU A 182 -17.16 -6.36 19.13
N LYS A 183 -17.13 -7.08 20.27
CA LYS A 183 -17.60 -8.48 20.39
C LYS A 183 -19.04 -8.78 19.89
N LEU A 184 -19.88 -7.76 19.66
CA LEU A 184 -21.29 -7.90 19.27
C LEU A 184 -21.60 -7.48 17.82
N GLU A 185 -20.59 -7.10 17.03
CA GLU A 185 -20.83 -6.57 15.68
C GLU A 185 -20.88 -7.65 14.60
N THR A 186 -21.72 -7.44 13.57
CA THR A 186 -21.78 -8.32 12.41
C THR A 186 -20.47 -8.30 11.61
N PRO A 187 -20.10 -9.38 10.90
CA PRO A 187 -18.91 -9.41 10.05
C PRO A 187 -18.81 -8.23 9.07
N GLN A 188 -19.96 -7.78 8.53
CA GLN A 188 -20.04 -6.66 7.60
C GLN A 188 -19.65 -5.34 8.26
N ILE A 189 -20.10 -5.08 9.50
CA ILE A 189 -19.73 -3.87 10.24
C ILE A 189 -18.25 -3.90 10.60
N GLN A 190 -17.75 -5.06 11.07
CA GLN A 190 -16.32 -5.24 11.39
C GLN A 190 -15.44 -4.99 10.16
N LEU A 191 -15.82 -5.55 8.99
CA LEU A 191 -15.11 -5.28 7.74
C LEU A 191 -15.20 -3.81 7.32
N SER A 192 -16.38 -3.19 7.42
CA SER A 192 -16.55 -1.78 7.04
C SER A 192 -15.64 -0.85 7.87
N LYS A 193 -15.53 -1.11 9.17
CA LYS A 193 -14.61 -0.39 10.07
C LYS A 193 -13.15 -0.65 9.72
N ALA A 194 -12.78 -1.90 9.46
CA ALA A 194 -11.42 -2.22 9.08
C ALA A 194 -11.03 -1.56 7.75
N LEU A 195 -11.93 -1.57 6.76
CA LEU A 195 -11.75 -0.90 5.47
C LEU A 195 -11.67 0.62 5.62
N PHE A 196 -12.47 1.21 6.52
CA PHE A 196 -12.36 2.63 6.84
C PHE A 196 -10.97 2.98 7.39
N THR A 197 -10.46 2.19 8.34
CA THR A 197 -9.10 2.37 8.86
C THR A 197 -8.05 2.22 7.77
N LEU A 198 -8.14 1.19 6.92
CA LEU A 198 -7.16 0.93 5.88
C LEU A 198 -7.14 1.99 4.77
N ASN A 199 -8.32 2.45 4.32
CA ASN A 199 -8.46 3.29 3.15
C ASN A 199 -8.44 4.80 3.45
N PHE A 200 -8.97 5.21 4.60
CA PHE A 200 -9.20 6.62 4.93
C PHE A 200 -8.31 7.14 6.06
N LEU A 201 -7.98 6.29 7.05
CA LEU A 201 -7.23 6.74 8.23
C LEU A 201 -5.74 6.42 8.17
N ASN A 202 -5.37 5.25 7.65
CA ASN A 202 -3.99 4.86 7.55
C ASN A 202 -3.25 5.61 6.44
N CYS A 203 -2.09 6.16 6.77
CA CYS A 203 -1.24 6.91 5.85
C CYS A 203 0.20 6.40 5.88
N THR A 204 1.08 6.99 5.05
CA THR A 204 2.53 6.73 5.11
C THR A 204 3.26 8.04 5.36
N PHE A 205 4.43 8.02 6.01
CA PHE A 205 5.20 9.26 6.18
C PHE A 205 5.75 9.80 4.86
N GLU A 206 5.97 8.96 3.85
CA GLU A 206 6.35 9.43 2.51
C GLU A 206 5.19 10.11 1.76
N ASN A 207 3.96 9.69 2.03
CA ASN A 207 2.77 10.27 1.45
C ASN A 207 1.62 10.19 2.46
N LEU A 208 1.29 11.37 3.00
CA LEU A 208 0.23 11.53 3.98
C LEU A 208 -1.18 11.43 3.38
N ASN A 209 -1.34 11.35 2.05
CA ASN A 209 -2.65 11.09 1.47
C ASN A 209 -3.05 9.62 1.70
N PRO A 210 -4.22 9.35 2.30
CA PRO A 210 -4.74 8.00 2.45
C PRO A 210 -4.92 7.28 1.09
N PRO A 211 -4.93 5.93 1.06
CA PRO A 211 -5.10 5.17 -0.17
C PRO A 211 -6.29 5.61 -1.03
N ILE A 212 -7.43 5.94 -0.42
CA ILE A 212 -8.63 6.34 -1.17
C ILE A 212 -8.48 7.71 -1.83
N VAL A 213 -7.78 8.65 -1.18
CA VAL A 213 -7.48 9.96 -1.76
C VAL A 213 -6.53 9.78 -2.94
N ARG A 214 -5.52 8.91 -2.79
CA ARG A 214 -4.61 8.56 -3.90
C ARG A 214 -5.33 7.85 -5.06
N HIS A 215 -6.40 7.14 -4.75
CA HIS A 215 -7.19 6.40 -5.73
C HIS A 215 -8.02 7.33 -6.62
N PHE A 216 -8.78 8.24 -6.01
CA PHE A 216 -9.70 9.13 -6.73
C PHE A 216 -9.10 10.48 -7.13
N ARG A 217 -7.97 10.88 -6.55
CA ARG A 217 -7.28 12.07 -7.02
C ARG A 217 -6.82 11.82 -8.45
N GLU A 218 -7.29 12.66 -9.37
CA GLU A 218 -6.79 12.70 -10.74
C GLU A 218 -5.27 12.75 -10.74
N ASN A 219 -4.64 12.14 -11.74
CA ASN A 219 -3.18 11.98 -11.90
C ASN A 219 -2.37 13.30 -11.98
N CYS A 220 -2.79 14.39 -11.35
CA CYS A 220 -2.09 15.68 -11.32
C CYS A 220 -0.71 15.61 -10.64
N GLN A 221 -0.40 14.60 -9.82
CA GLN A 221 0.95 14.45 -9.23
C GLN A 221 1.90 13.54 -10.03
N LEU A 222 1.42 12.90 -11.09
CA LEU A 222 2.26 12.37 -12.17
C LEU A 222 2.35 13.38 -13.33
N GLN A 223 2.06 14.67 -13.08
CA GLN A 223 2.80 15.70 -13.78
C GLN A 223 4.27 15.39 -13.48
N LEU A 224 4.96 14.90 -14.49
CA LEU A 224 6.39 14.65 -14.53
C LEU A 224 7.10 15.94 -14.07
N LYS A 225 7.22 16.20 -12.76
CA LYS A 225 8.40 16.90 -12.27
C LYS A 225 9.53 16.01 -12.75
N ALA A 226 10.21 16.44 -13.82
CA ALA A 226 11.22 15.65 -14.50
C ALA A 226 12.09 14.98 -13.44
N LYS A 227 11.81 13.70 -13.17
CA LYS A 227 12.54 12.97 -12.15
C LYS A 227 13.91 12.73 -12.76
N PRO A 228 14.99 12.87 -11.98
CA PRO A 228 16.32 12.75 -12.53
C PRO A 228 16.43 11.39 -13.25
N PRO A 229 17.02 11.36 -14.46
CA PRO A 229 17.23 10.11 -15.17
C PRO A 229 17.99 9.14 -14.27
N VAL A 230 17.76 7.84 -14.48
CA VAL A 230 18.36 6.79 -13.67
C VAL A 230 19.11 5.79 -14.53
N MET A 231 20.16 5.23 -13.96
CA MET A 231 20.84 4.04 -14.46
C MET A 231 20.26 2.81 -13.78
N VAL A 232 19.96 1.78 -14.55
CA VAL A 232 19.37 0.54 -14.08
C VAL A 232 20.32 -0.61 -14.36
N LYS A 233 20.65 -1.38 -13.32
CA LYS A 233 21.44 -2.61 -13.50
C LYS A 233 20.52 -3.77 -13.84
N ASP A 234 20.72 -4.42 -14.99
CA ASP A 234 19.93 -5.57 -15.37
C ASP A 234 20.31 -6.80 -14.51
N PRO A 235 19.35 -7.48 -13.87
CA PRO A 235 19.59 -8.70 -13.10
C PRO A 235 20.31 -9.82 -13.87
N ALA A 236 19.95 -10.01 -15.14
CA ALA A 236 20.35 -11.15 -15.94
C ALA A 236 21.76 -10.95 -16.52
N THR A 237 22.04 -9.76 -17.06
CA THR A 237 23.33 -9.46 -17.70
C THR A 237 24.34 -8.82 -16.76
N ARG A 238 23.89 -8.30 -15.59
CA ARG A 238 24.68 -7.45 -14.67
C ARG A 238 25.23 -6.18 -15.30
N GLU A 239 24.82 -5.84 -16.50
CA GLU A 239 25.18 -4.60 -17.18
C GLU A 239 24.34 -3.44 -16.67
N THR A 240 24.85 -2.22 -16.82
CA THR A 240 24.13 -1.02 -16.39
C THR A 240 23.60 -0.30 -17.63
N GLU A 241 22.29 -0.27 -17.77
CA GLU A 241 21.57 0.35 -18.89
C GLU A 241 21.01 1.72 -18.48
N GLY A 242 20.89 2.63 -19.44
CA GLY A 242 20.36 3.98 -19.25
C GLY A 242 21.22 5.06 -19.93
N PRO A 243 20.89 6.35 -19.74
CA PRO A 243 19.88 6.88 -18.81
C PRO A 243 18.44 6.62 -19.24
N HIS A 244 17.59 6.22 -18.27
CA HIS A 244 16.15 6.08 -18.46
C HIS A 244 15.38 7.10 -17.63
N ASP A 245 14.24 7.58 -18.13
CA ASP A 245 13.37 8.48 -17.37
C ASP A 245 12.71 7.73 -16.21
N LEU A 246 12.76 8.31 -15.02
CA LEU A 246 12.15 7.72 -13.83
C LEU A 246 10.66 8.08 -13.75
N ILE A 247 9.79 7.08 -13.79
CA ILE A 247 8.34 7.25 -13.65
C ILE A 247 7.96 7.33 -12.17
N THR A 248 8.35 6.33 -11.37
CA THR A 248 8.10 6.32 -9.92
C THR A 248 9.16 5.54 -9.15
N TRP A 249 9.37 5.88 -7.87
CA TRP A 249 10.31 5.23 -6.97
C TRP A 249 9.66 5.09 -5.59
N GLY A 250 9.51 3.87 -5.09
CA GLY A 250 9.00 3.55 -3.77
C GLY A 250 9.93 2.61 -2.97
N ARG A 251 9.48 2.20 -1.78
CA ARG A 251 10.26 1.28 -0.93
C ARG A 251 10.43 -0.08 -1.63
N GLY A 252 11.64 -0.34 -2.10
CA GLY A 252 12.07 -1.60 -2.72
C GLY A 252 12.02 -1.64 -4.24
N TYR A 253 11.30 -0.74 -4.92
CA TYR A 253 11.06 -0.78 -6.38
C TYR A 253 11.00 0.60 -7.02
N ALA A 254 11.38 0.66 -8.30
CA ALA A 254 11.21 1.81 -9.16
C ALA A 254 10.66 1.39 -10.52
N CYS A 255 9.96 2.29 -11.20
CA CYS A 255 9.49 2.10 -12.57
C CYS A 255 10.20 3.14 -13.46
N VAL A 256 10.79 2.66 -14.54
CA VAL A 256 11.54 3.47 -15.51
C VAL A 256 10.92 3.36 -16.90
N SER A 257 11.04 4.41 -17.71
CA SER A 257 10.63 4.42 -19.11
C SER A 257 11.77 3.86 -19.97
N THR A 258 11.57 2.69 -20.59
CA THR A 258 12.49 2.14 -21.61
C THR A 258 11.88 2.27 -23.01
N PRO A 259 12.66 2.15 -24.10
CA PRO A 259 12.12 2.19 -25.47
C PRO A 259 11.01 1.16 -25.75
N SER A 260 11.01 0.05 -25.01
CA SER A 260 9.99 -1.01 -25.02
C SER A 260 8.79 -0.76 -24.10
N GLY A 261 8.75 0.37 -23.38
CA GLY A 261 7.67 0.75 -22.45
C GLY A 261 8.11 0.82 -20.98
N PRO A 262 7.17 0.98 -20.03
CA PRO A 262 7.47 1.05 -18.60
C PRO A 262 8.00 -0.29 -18.03
N LYS A 263 9.18 -0.27 -17.41
CA LYS A 263 9.81 -1.45 -16.77
C LYS A 263 9.88 -1.26 -15.25
N TRP A 264 9.36 -2.22 -14.48
CA TRP A 264 9.50 -2.27 -13.02
C TRP A 264 10.80 -2.98 -12.63
N VAL A 265 11.61 -2.34 -11.78
CA VAL A 265 12.93 -2.82 -11.37
C VAL A 265 13.15 -2.67 -9.86
N PRO A 266 13.90 -3.60 -9.21
CA PRO A 266 14.26 -3.46 -7.80
C PRO A 266 15.04 -2.17 -7.54
N ALA A 267 14.62 -1.38 -6.54
CA ALA A 267 15.24 -0.10 -6.19
C ALA A 267 16.73 -0.23 -5.85
N LYS A 268 17.16 -1.39 -5.34
CA LYS A 268 18.58 -1.70 -5.06
C LYS A 268 19.48 -1.68 -6.31
N TRP A 269 18.89 -1.77 -7.50
CA TRP A 269 19.59 -1.78 -8.79
C TRP A 269 19.36 -0.50 -9.60
N VAL A 270 18.67 0.48 -9.03
CA VAL A 270 18.44 1.79 -9.64
C VAL A 270 19.33 2.81 -8.96
N LYS A 271 20.04 3.61 -9.77
CA LYS A 271 20.89 4.71 -9.29
C LYS A 271 20.56 5.99 -10.05
N PRO A 272 20.50 7.16 -9.39
CA PRO A 272 20.40 8.43 -10.09
C PRO A 272 21.56 8.60 -11.07
N PHE A 273 21.27 9.01 -12.30
CA PHE A 273 22.28 9.41 -13.28
C PHE A 273 22.78 10.81 -12.92
N ILE A 274 24.10 10.94 -12.77
CA ILE A 274 24.77 12.22 -12.53
C ILE A 274 25.56 12.54 -13.82
N PRO A 275 25.18 13.58 -14.58
CA PRO A 275 25.93 13.97 -15.77
C PRO A 275 27.38 14.30 -15.41
N LYS A 276 28.34 13.71 -16.12
CA LYS A 276 29.77 14.03 -15.98
C LYS A 276 30.13 15.33 -16.70
N THR A 277 29.46 16.44 -16.37
CA THR A 277 29.92 17.80 -16.68
C THR A 277 29.08 18.83 -15.92
N ALA A 278 29.59 19.28 -14.79
CA ALA A 278 29.44 20.66 -14.36
C ALA A 278 30.74 21.02 -13.64
N LYS A 279 31.47 22.01 -14.15
CA LYS A 279 32.55 22.66 -13.39
C LYS A 279 31.98 23.01 -12.00
N PRO A 280 32.75 22.84 -10.90
CA PRO A 280 32.32 23.40 -9.63
C PRO A 280 32.09 24.91 -9.83
N PRO A 281 31.04 25.51 -9.22
CA PRO A 281 30.98 26.96 -9.14
C PRO A 281 32.28 27.44 -8.52
N ALA A 282 32.92 28.41 -9.16
CA ALA A 282 34.13 29.04 -8.67
C ALA A 282 33.95 29.41 -7.19
N GLU A 283 35.00 29.16 -6.41
CA GLU A 283 35.12 29.48 -4.99
C GLU A 283 34.62 30.90 -4.72
N VAL A 284 33.48 31.01 -4.02
CA VAL A 284 33.24 32.20 -3.19
C VAL A 284 33.81 31.86 -1.82
N LEU A 285 35.06 32.25 -1.65
CA LEU A 285 35.79 32.16 -0.42
C LEU A 285 35.29 33.26 0.53
N GLN A 286 34.38 32.93 1.46
CA GLN A 286 34.28 33.61 2.77
C GLN A 286 33.79 32.65 3.87
N VAL A 287 34.79 32.12 4.57
CA VAL A 287 34.90 31.84 6.01
C VAL A 287 33.66 32.14 6.89
N ALA A 288 33.13 31.12 7.57
CA ALA A 288 33.19 31.00 9.04
C ALA A 288 32.36 29.80 9.60
N SER A 289 33.11 28.85 10.15
CA SER A 289 32.88 28.10 11.41
C SER A 289 31.59 27.26 11.57
N ALA A 290 31.62 25.93 11.49
CA ALA A 290 32.18 24.96 12.46
C ALA A 290 31.11 24.39 13.41
N SER A 291 30.63 23.16 13.12
CA SER A 291 30.40 22.10 14.14
C SER A 291 29.68 20.87 13.57
N TRP A 292 30.26 20.14 12.62
CA TRP A 292 29.82 18.77 12.30
C TRP A 292 31.04 17.87 12.12
N ARG A 293 31.67 17.49 13.24
CA ARG A 293 32.48 16.27 13.35
C ARG A 293 32.83 15.98 14.82
N ARG A 294 32.14 15.01 15.41
CA ARG A 294 32.47 14.15 16.57
C ARG A 294 31.13 13.47 16.95
N ARG A 295 30.95 12.14 17.02
CA ARG A 295 31.84 10.98 17.08
C ARG A 295 31.07 9.76 16.57
N LYS A 296 31.76 8.91 15.80
CA LYS A 296 31.43 7.50 15.61
C LYS A 296 32.05 6.73 16.79
N CYS A 297 31.33 5.72 17.29
CA CYS A 297 31.78 4.61 18.15
C CYS A 297 32.63 4.92 19.40
N ARG A 298 32.05 4.67 20.57
CA ARG A 298 32.70 3.85 21.61
C ARG A 298 31.66 2.96 22.28
N THR A 299 31.75 1.67 22.00
CA THR A 299 31.43 0.57 22.91
C THR A 299 32.31 0.67 24.16
N LEU A 300 31.73 0.43 25.34
CA LEU A 300 32.22 -0.48 26.40
C LEU A 300 31.34 -0.35 27.66
N SER A 301 30.98 -1.53 28.19
CA SER A 301 30.72 -1.98 29.57
C SER A 301 30.98 -0.95 30.69
N PHE A 302 30.17 -0.85 31.74
CA PHE A 302 29.63 -1.88 32.65
C PHE A 302 28.16 -1.62 32.98
#